data_AF-A0A1F7GLH8-F1
#
_entry.id   AF-A0A1F7GLH8-F1
#
_cell.length_a   1.000
_cell.length_b   1.000
_cell.length_c   1.000
_cell.angle_alpha   90.00
_cell.angle_beta   90.00
_cell.angle_gamma   90.00
#
_symmetry.space_group_name_H-M   'P 1'
#
loop_
_entity.id
_entity.type
_entity.pdbx_description
1 polymer ?
#
loop_
_entity_poly.entity_id
_entity_poly.type
_entity_poly.pdbx_seq_one_letter_code
_entity_poly.pdbx_strand_id
1 'polypeptide(L)'
;MITVLQSGTYELFETKEQTKILILDKKYTFAWVSIREIGEILVTSHKTHKTDTTLALGKYRLYDVKDEPKLSDQIHLELALGEGLWQGYLLPTGLPTNIKKRNRIIPTIEVITKSTH
;
A
#
# COMPACT_ATOMS: atom_id res chain seq x y z
N MET A 1 -11.45 3.01 -17.31
CA MET A 1 -10.57 1.84 -17.54
C MET A 1 -9.72 1.55 -16.31
N ILE A 2 -9.60 0.27 -15.94
CA ILE A 2 -8.71 -0.22 -14.87
C ILE A 2 -7.58 -1.06 -15.49
N THR A 3 -6.33 -0.75 -15.16
CA THR A 3 -5.15 -1.49 -15.65
C THR A 3 -4.34 -2.03 -14.48
N VAL A 4 -4.19 -3.35 -14.39
CA VAL A 4 -3.33 -3.96 -13.36
C VAL A 4 -1.87 -3.67 -13.67
N LEU A 5 -1.20 -3.00 -12.74
CA LEU A 5 0.23 -2.69 -12.82
C LEU A 5 1.07 -3.79 -12.18
N GLN A 6 0.65 -4.25 -10.99
CA GLN A 6 1.36 -5.29 -10.25
C GLN A 6 0.39 -6.00 -9.29
N SER A 7 0.64 -7.28 -9.02
CA SER A 7 -0.07 -8.03 -7.99
C SER A 7 0.83 -9.10 -7.44
N GLY A 8 0.67 -9.42 -6.15
CA GLY A 8 1.58 -10.35 -5.50
C GLY A 8 1.24 -10.58 -4.06
N THR A 9 2.27 -10.84 -3.25
CA THR A 9 2.14 -11.01 -1.80
C THR A 9 2.70 -9.81 -1.06
N TYR A 10 2.03 -9.40 0.01
CA TYR A 10 2.55 -8.37 0.88
C TYR A 10 2.73 -8.88 2.31
N GLU A 11 3.62 -8.20 3.02
CA GLU A 11 3.84 -8.38 4.43
C GLU A 11 3.86 -7.00 5.08
N LEU A 12 3.09 -6.83 6.16
CA LEU A 12 3.03 -5.60 6.94
C LEU A 12 3.46 -5.91 8.36
N PHE A 13 4.53 -5.25 8.81
CA PHE A 13 5.11 -5.42 10.15
C PHE A 13 5.14 -4.11 10.89
N GLU A 14 5.28 -4.18 12.20
CA GLU A 14 5.61 -3.05 13.05
C GLU A 14 6.99 -3.27 13.69
N THR A 15 7.81 -2.22 13.69
CA THR A 15 9.09 -2.19 14.41
C THR A 15 8.88 -1.78 15.86
N LYS A 16 9.90 -2.00 16.71
CA LYS A 16 9.90 -1.54 18.11
C LYS A 16 9.66 -0.03 18.28
N GLU A 17 10.02 0.75 17.26
CA GLU A 17 9.81 2.21 17.23
C GLU A 17 8.41 2.57 16.69
N GLN A 18 7.45 1.64 16.70
CA GLN A 18 6.07 1.82 16.22
C GLN A 18 6.01 2.30 14.76
N THR A 19 7.01 1.93 13.97
CA THR A 19 7.05 2.24 12.54
C THR A 19 6.56 1.04 11.77
N LYS A 20 5.55 1.25 10.92
CA LYS A 20 5.04 0.22 10.03
C LYS A 20 5.98 0.01 8.85
N ILE A 21 6.21 -1.23 8.48
CA ILE A 21 7.03 -1.63 7.33
C ILE A 21 6.18 -2.46 6.39
N LEU A 22 5.95 -1.95 5.18
CA LEU A 22 5.26 -2.65 4.11
C LEU A 22 6.30 -3.28 3.16
N ILE A 23 6.22 -4.59 2.97
CA ILE A 23 7.06 -5.34 2.05
C ILE A 23 6.18 -5.92 0.95
N LEU A 24 6.50 -5.65 -0.31
CA LEU A 24 5.84 -6.23 -1.49
C LEU A 24 6.77 -7.24 -2.16
N ASP A 25 6.27 -8.45 -2.38
CA ASP A 25 6.96 -9.57 -3.04
C ASP A 25 8.35 -9.91 -2.48
N LYS A 26 8.60 -9.60 -1.20
CA LYS A 26 9.93 -9.70 -0.56
C LYS A 26 11.04 -8.92 -1.27
N LYS A 27 10.68 -8.02 -2.20
CA LYS A 27 11.59 -7.26 -3.06
C LYS A 27 11.57 -5.78 -2.76
N TYR A 28 10.38 -5.23 -2.52
CA TYR A 28 10.20 -3.80 -2.30
C TYR A 28 9.84 -3.56 -0.85
N THR A 29 10.64 -2.76 -0.15
CA THR A 29 10.44 -2.45 1.27
C THR A 29 10.19 -0.97 1.44
N PHE A 30 9.10 -0.64 2.12
CA PHE A 30 8.67 0.72 2.38
C PHE A 30 8.44 0.93 3.88
N ALA A 31 9.02 2.00 4.43
CA ALA A 31 8.62 2.49 5.74
C ALA A 31 7.36 3.33 5.58
N TRP A 32 6.34 3.00 6.36
CA TRP A 32 5.05 3.67 6.38
C TRP A 32 5.00 4.56 7.61
N VAL A 33 5.04 5.86 7.37
CA VAL A 33 5.21 6.88 8.42
C VAL A 33 4.02 7.84 8.39
N SER A 34 3.48 8.14 9.55
CA SER A 34 2.46 9.20 9.71
C SER A 34 3.13 10.50 10.13
N ILE A 35 2.93 11.55 9.34
CA ILE A 35 3.44 12.90 9.62
C ILE A 35 2.24 13.78 9.91
N ARG A 36 2.21 14.44 11.09
CA ARG A 36 1.06 15.20 11.60
C ARG A 36 0.42 16.16 10.59
N GLU A 37 1.21 16.81 9.74
CA GLU A 37 0.72 17.83 8.79
C GLU A 37 0.41 17.28 7.38
N ILE A 38 0.94 16.12 7.03
CA ILE A 38 0.89 15.57 5.65
C ILE A 38 -0.02 14.33 5.58
N GLY A 39 -0.20 13.65 6.71
CA GLY A 39 -0.81 12.33 6.81
C GLY A 39 0.21 11.22 6.59
N GLU A 40 -0.25 10.10 6.04
CA GLU A 40 0.58 8.92 5.85
C GLU A 40 1.41 8.98 4.57
N ILE A 41 2.66 8.53 4.67
CA ILE A 41 3.59 8.44 3.54
C ILE A 41 4.29 7.09 3.53
N LEU A 42 4.61 6.61 2.33
CA LEU A 42 5.54 5.52 2.09
C LEU A 42 6.91 6.09 1.74
N VAL A 43 7.95 5.51 2.35
CA VAL A 43 9.34 5.90 2.14
C VAL A 43 10.14 4.67 1.72
N THR A 44 10.90 4.73 0.63
CA THR A 44 11.79 3.61 0.25
C THR A 44 12.75 3.30 1.39
N SER A 45 12.85 2.02 1.75
CA SER A 45 13.78 1.56 2.77
C SER A 45 14.63 0.42 2.25
N HIS A 46 15.95 0.62 2.29
CA HIS A 46 16.92 -0.40 1.90
C HIS A 46 17.52 -1.13 3.11
N LYS A 47 17.12 -0.77 4.32
CA LYS A 47 17.59 -1.41 5.54
C LYS A 47 16.67 -2.59 5.89
N THR A 48 17.27 -3.72 6.23
CA THR A 48 16.57 -4.82 6.88
C THR A 48 16.19 -4.36 8.29
N HIS A 49 14.92 -4.05 8.50
CA HIS A 49 14.40 -3.73 9.83
C HIS A 49 14.26 -5.02 10.62
N LYS A 50 14.68 -5.03 11.89
CA LYS A 50 14.26 -6.09 12.81
C LYS A 50 12.75 -5.92 13.01
N THR A 51 11.98 -6.74 12.31
CA THR A 51 10.54 -6.84 12.48
C THR A 51 10.25 -7.49 13.82
N ASP A 52 9.43 -6.84 14.64
CA ASP A 52 9.12 -7.33 15.98
C ASP A 52 7.75 -8.01 16.00
N THR A 53 6.78 -7.40 15.32
CA THR A 53 5.40 -7.93 15.23
C THR A 53 4.90 -7.91 13.79
N THR A 54 4.34 -9.03 13.34
CA THR A 54 3.60 -9.13 12.07
C THR A 54 2.19 -8.59 12.28
N LEU A 55 1.83 -7.54 11.55
CA LEU A 55 0.48 -6.98 11.57
C LEU A 55 -0.45 -7.69 10.59
N ALA A 56 0.02 -7.94 9.37
CA ALA A 56 -0.75 -8.61 8.34
C ALA A 56 0.14 -9.26 7.27
N LEU A 57 -0.36 -10.33 6.66
CA LEU A 57 0.24 -11.01 5.52
C LEU A 57 -0.89 -11.35 4.54
N GLY A 58 -0.69 -11.12 3.25
CA GLY A 58 -1.76 -11.36 2.30
C GLY A 58 -1.39 -11.13 0.86
N LYS A 59 -2.43 -11.02 0.01
CA LYS A 59 -2.28 -10.60 -1.38
C LYS A 59 -2.43 -9.10 -1.49
N TYR A 60 -1.73 -8.51 -2.45
CA TYR A 60 -1.94 -7.12 -2.82
C TYR A 60 -2.22 -6.98 -4.32
N ARG A 61 -2.86 -5.87 -4.68
CA ARG A 61 -3.08 -5.46 -6.06
C ARG A 61 -2.74 -3.99 -6.20
N LEU A 62 -2.04 -3.67 -7.27
CA LEU A 62 -1.68 -2.31 -7.66
C LEU A 62 -2.23 -2.11 -9.07
N TYR A 63 -3.08 -1.12 -9.25
CA TYR A 63 -3.68 -0.83 -10.55
C TYR A 63 -3.81 0.66 -10.78
N ASP A 64 -3.73 1.04 -12.05
CA ASP A 64 -3.98 2.40 -12.54
C ASP A 64 -5.46 2.51 -12.92
N VAL A 65 -6.09 3.57 -12.46
CA VAL A 65 -7.48 3.90 -12.75
C VAL A 65 -7.50 5.18 -13.58
N LYS A 66 -8.23 5.16 -14.69
CA LYS A 66 -8.46 6.33 -15.55
C LYS A 66 -9.87 6.33 -16.08
N ASP A 67 -10.55 7.47 -16.10
CA ASP A 67 -11.89 7.62 -16.64
C ASP A 67 -12.89 6.60 -16.05
N GLU A 68 -12.75 6.27 -14.75
CA GLU A 68 -13.71 5.41 -14.05
C GLU A 68 -14.67 6.27 -13.21
N PRO A 69 -15.99 6.31 -13.52
CA PRO A 69 -16.92 7.25 -12.89
C PRO A 69 -17.02 7.15 -11.37
N LYS A 70 -16.67 5.99 -10.80
CA LYS A 70 -16.80 5.68 -9.38
C LYS A 70 -15.47 5.67 -8.63
N LEU A 71 -14.35 5.87 -9.31
CA LEU A 71 -13.02 5.77 -8.73
C LEU A 71 -12.18 6.98 -9.11
N SER A 72 -11.28 7.39 -8.22
CA SER A 72 -10.37 8.50 -8.54
C SER A 72 -9.31 8.07 -9.56
N ASP A 73 -9.04 8.95 -10.52
CA ASP A 73 -8.06 8.74 -11.59
C ASP A 73 -6.63 8.86 -11.08
N GLN A 74 -6.11 7.75 -10.58
CA GLN A 74 -4.77 7.64 -10.00
C GLN A 74 -4.40 6.16 -9.80
N ILE A 75 -3.26 5.91 -9.17
CA ILE A 75 -2.85 4.56 -8.76
C ILE A 75 -3.55 4.19 -7.46
N HIS A 76 -4.08 2.97 -7.42
CA HIS A 76 -4.72 2.34 -6.27
C HIS A 76 -3.89 1.14 -5.82
N LEU A 77 -3.71 1.01 -4.52
CA LEU A 77 -3.10 -0.13 -3.84
C LEU A 77 -4.15 -0.76 -2.94
N GLU A 78 -4.43 -2.04 -3.14
CA GLU A 78 -5.32 -2.82 -2.27
C GLU A 78 -4.52 -3.88 -1.52
N LEU A 79 -4.73 -3.97 -0.21
CA LEU A 79 -4.14 -4.99 0.66
C LEU A 79 -5.23 -5.92 1.21
N ALA A 80 -5.12 -7.22 0.96
CA ALA A 80 -6.10 -8.19 1.44
C ALA A 80 -6.01 -8.39 2.96
N LEU A 81 -7.07 -8.06 3.68
CA LEU A 81 -7.16 -8.20 5.14
C LEU A 81 -7.58 -9.60 5.62
N GLY A 82 -7.98 -10.47 4.69
CA GLY A 82 -8.58 -11.79 4.99
C GLY A 82 -10.09 -11.81 4.72
N GLU A 83 -10.68 -13.00 4.64
CA GLU A 83 -12.13 -13.20 4.43
C GLU A 83 -12.71 -12.51 3.17
N GLY A 84 -11.87 -12.28 2.16
CA GLY A 84 -12.24 -11.54 0.96
C GLY A 84 -12.32 -10.02 1.13
N LEU A 85 -11.93 -9.50 2.30
CA LEU A 85 -11.82 -8.07 2.58
C LEU A 85 -10.52 -7.49 2.01
N TRP A 86 -10.60 -6.30 1.42
CA TRP A 86 -9.45 -5.55 0.93
C TRP A 86 -9.50 -4.13 1.46
N GLN A 87 -8.38 -3.68 2.04
CA GLN A 87 -8.20 -2.28 2.39
C GLN A 87 -7.60 -1.55 1.20
N GLY A 88 -8.32 -0.54 0.70
CA GLY A 88 -7.86 0.31 -0.38
C GLY A 88 -6.99 1.46 0.11
N TYR A 89 -6.05 1.86 -0.74
CA TYR A 89 -5.19 3.02 -0.56
C TYR A 89 -4.98 3.72 -1.90
N LEU A 90 -5.05 5.04 -1.86
CA LEU A 90 -4.79 5.93 -2.97
C LEU A 90 -3.32 6.35 -2.96
N LEU A 91 -2.65 6.23 -4.11
CA LEU A 91 -1.26 6.62 -4.33
C LEU A 91 -1.19 7.73 -5.41
N PRO A 92 -1.41 9.01 -5.06
CA PRO A 92 -1.50 10.10 -6.04
C PRO A 92 -0.27 10.26 -6.94
N THR A 93 0.90 9.88 -6.43
CA THR A 93 2.18 9.94 -7.16
C THR A 93 2.77 8.56 -7.42
N GLY A 94 2.00 7.48 -7.19
CA GLY A 94 2.45 6.09 -7.28
C GLY A 94 3.30 5.62 -6.09
N LEU A 95 3.98 4.48 -6.25
CA LEU A 95 4.90 3.95 -5.24
C LEU A 95 6.21 4.76 -5.19
N PRO A 96 6.86 4.87 -4.01
CA PRO A 96 8.19 5.44 -3.89
C PRO A 96 9.23 4.70 -4.75
N THR A 97 10.15 5.45 -5.37
CA THR A 97 11.28 4.91 -6.14
C THR A 97 12.61 5.40 -5.57
N ASN A 98 13.73 4.87 -6.07
CA ASN A 98 15.07 5.31 -5.61
C ASN A 98 15.33 6.81 -5.85
N ILE A 99 14.65 7.40 -6.85
CA ILE A 99 14.72 8.82 -7.19
C ILE A 99 13.71 9.62 -6.35
N LYS A 100 12.44 9.19 -6.34
CA LYS A 100 11.39 9.78 -5.51
C LYS A 100 11.17 8.94 -4.26
N LYS A 101 11.98 9.21 -3.23
CA LYS A 101 12.05 8.36 -2.04
C LYS A 101 10.81 8.40 -1.14
N ARG A 102 9.89 9.35 -1.34
CA ARG A 102 8.74 9.57 -0.46
C ARG A 102 7.49 9.88 -1.28
N ASN A 103 6.46 9.07 -1.11
CA ASN A 103 5.18 9.26 -1.76
C ASN A 103 4.04 9.17 -0.75
N ARG A 104 2.97 9.91 -0.97
CA ARG A 104 1.80 9.91 -0.09
C ARG A 104 0.99 8.63 -0.29
N ILE A 105 0.51 8.06 0.80
CA ILE A 105 -0.45 6.97 0.81
C ILE A 105 -1.68 7.45 1.57
N ILE A 106 -2.86 7.33 0.97
CA ILE A 106 -4.10 7.85 1.56
C ILE A 106 -5.05 6.66 1.73
N PRO A 107 -5.42 6.30 2.96
CA PRO A 107 -6.39 5.22 3.18
C PRO A 107 -7.75 5.61 2.58
N THR A 108 -8.38 4.68 1.87
CA THR A 108 -9.79 4.83 1.50
C THR A 108 -10.67 4.39 2.67
N ILE A 109 -11.77 5.11 2.89
CA ILE A 109 -12.80 4.69 3.86
C ILE A 109 -13.47 3.38 3.39
N GLU A 110 -13.44 3.14 2.08
CA GLU A 110 -13.93 1.92 1.47
C GLU A 110 -12.95 0.77 1.74
N VAL A 111 -13.41 -0.22 2.52
CA VAL A 111 -13.01 -1.61 2.31
C VAL A 111 -13.55 -1.92 0.92
N ILE A 112 -12.71 -1.88 -0.12
CA ILE A 112 -13.12 -2.18 -1.49
C ILE A 112 -13.41 -3.67 -1.51
N THR A 113 -14.65 -4.04 -1.18
CA THR A 113 -15.03 -5.43 -1.00
C THR A 113 -15.97 -5.90 -2.07
N LYS A 114 -15.61 -7.10 -2.56
CA LYS A 114 -16.37 -7.99 -3.44
C LYS A 114 -16.62 -7.46 -4.85
N SER A 115 -15.65 -7.73 -5.72
CA SER A 115 -16.00 -8.25 -7.06
C SER A 115 -16.75 -9.57 -6.85
N THR A 116 -18.07 -9.50 -6.73
CA THR A 116 -18.91 -10.69 -6.89
C THR A 116 -19.01 -10.96 -8.39
N HIS A 117 -18.87 -12.24 -8.73
CA HIS A 117 -18.92 -12.87 -10.06
C HIS A 117 -19.81 -12.20 -11.11
#